data_AF-A0A6B8TPT5-F1
#
_entry.id   AF-A0A6B8TPT5-F1
#
_cell.length_a   1.000
_cell.length_b   1.000
_cell.length_c   1.000
_cell.angle_alpha   90.00
_cell.angle_beta   90.00
_cell.angle_gamma   90.00
#
_symmetry.space_group_name_H-M   'P 1'
#
loop_
_entity.id
_entity.type
_entity.pdbx_description
1 polymer ?
#
loop_
_entity_poly.entity_id
_entity_poly.type
_entity_poly.pdbx_seq_one_letter_code
_entity_poly.pdbx_strand_id
1 'polypeptide(L)'
;MKKILLICFVAVVFLTNVFMTCSKMEETILKDNKTKVMKHNYIIVNSVDNTPVEVEVSYSVYRIGNSENIVKTERKTTPFILGGEEVKIKYDSLELSFKGDIRSNYNKIRREFMPKGADYLYINNLSAVDLEYCVIGNEEVEYYSLKEISNLDISNKNDVNSKKMLKWYPTPIYKGTSILYLLYPEKSPQKQVYIYWKDMEKRDGLKIATASYAKSISLKTPIFGEVRVDSPYSLNKVLELYREEFSNKEQLFDNYEFYNNSCYSFSEESLRYSTKGENIKWYGIISAGDRLENKGQLYFINICGRSKGSDYFGEKGYY
;
A
#
# COMPACT_ATOMS: atom_id res chain seq x y z
N MET A 1 -0.83 -56.88 -25.94
CA MET A 1 -0.23 -55.52 -25.77
C MET A 1 -1.23 -54.37 -25.85
N LYS A 2 -2.06 -54.24 -26.91
CA LYS A 2 -3.01 -53.09 -27.04
C LYS A 2 -4.03 -52.94 -25.89
N LYS A 3 -4.56 -54.03 -25.33
CA LYS A 3 -5.52 -53.98 -24.20
C LYS A 3 -4.87 -53.56 -22.86
N ILE A 4 -3.62 -53.93 -22.62
CA ILE A 4 -2.88 -53.59 -21.39
C ILE A 4 -2.50 -52.10 -21.42
N LEU A 5 -2.05 -51.60 -22.57
CA LEU A 5 -1.74 -50.18 -22.79
C LEU A 5 -2.97 -49.27 -22.57
N LEU A 6 -4.15 -49.69 -23.01
CA LEU A 6 -5.39 -48.93 -22.81
C LEU A 6 -5.80 -48.88 -21.32
N ILE A 7 -5.66 -49.99 -20.60
CA ILE A 7 -5.98 -50.06 -19.16
C ILE A 7 -4.99 -49.18 -18.36
N CYS A 8 -3.70 -49.21 -18.69
CA CYS A 8 -2.72 -48.33 -18.07
C CYS A 8 -3.00 -46.85 -18.37
N PHE A 9 -3.41 -46.50 -19.60
CA PHE A 9 -3.72 -45.12 -19.96
C PHE A 9 -4.98 -44.61 -19.23
N VAL A 10 -6.03 -45.43 -19.13
CA VAL A 10 -7.25 -45.09 -18.38
C VAL A 10 -6.95 -44.95 -16.88
N ALA A 11 -6.11 -45.83 -16.32
CA ALA A 11 -5.69 -45.73 -14.92
C ALA A 11 -4.85 -44.46 -14.66
N VAL A 12 -3.93 -44.10 -15.57
CA VAL A 12 -3.14 -42.86 -15.45
C VAL A 12 -4.03 -41.62 -15.58
N VAL A 13 -4.98 -41.58 -16.53
CA VAL A 13 -5.93 -40.48 -16.66
C VAL A 13 -6.81 -40.36 -15.41
N PHE A 14 -7.27 -41.47 -14.86
CA PHE A 14 -8.07 -41.46 -13.62
C PHE A 14 -7.23 -41.01 -12.41
N LEU A 15 -5.99 -41.50 -12.28
CA LEU A 15 -5.05 -41.07 -11.23
C LEU A 15 -4.72 -39.57 -11.36
N THR A 16 -4.50 -39.06 -12.58
CA THR A 16 -4.24 -37.63 -12.79
C THR A 16 -5.45 -36.75 -12.46
N ASN A 17 -6.69 -37.20 -12.69
CA ASN A 17 -7.89 -36.44 -12.35
C ASN A 17 -8.22 -36.49 -10.85
N VAL A 18 -7.99 -37.63 -10.18
CA VAL A 18 -8.27 -37.78 -8.74
C VAL A 18 -7.20 -37.09 -7.88
N PHE A 19 -5.92 -37.17 -8.26
CA PHE A 19 -4.82 -36.60 -7.47
C PHE A 19 -4.45 -35.14 -7.82
N MET A 20 -4.92 -34.58 -8.95
CA MET A 20 -4.69 -33.15 -9.29
C MET A 20 -5.87 -32.22 -8.97
N THR A 21 -6.85 -32.64 -8.18
CA THR A 21 -7.80 -31.68 -7.60
C THR A 21 -7.11 -30.99 -6.42
N CYS A 22 -6.37 -29.92 -6.71
CA CYS A 22 -6.01 -28.93 -5.71
C CYS A 22 -7.32 -28.43 -5.08
N SER A 23 -7.60 -28.85 -3.84
CA SER A 23 -8.77 -28.37 -3.11
C SER A 23 -8.70 -26.84 -3.12
N LYS A 24 -9.73 -26.17 -3.62
CA LYS A 24 -9.74 -24.71 -3.62
C LYS A 24 -9.89 -24.24 -2.18
N MET A 25 -9.24 -23.12 -1.84
CA MET A 25 -9.60 -22.45 -0.60
C MET A 25 -11.01 -21.89 -0.76
N GLU A 26 -11.82 -22.01 0.28
CA GLU A 26 -13.20 -21.55 0.30
C GLU A 26 -13.28 -20.30 1.17
N GLU A 27 -13.84 -19.21 0.61
CA GLU A 27 -14.09 -17.94 1.30
C GLU A 27 -15.57 -17.88 1.67
N THR A 28 -15.88 -17.81 2.97
CA THR A 28 -17.23 -17.75 3.50
C THR A 28 -17.47 -16.41 4.19
N ILE A 29 -18.59 -15.75 3.90
CA ILE A 29 -18.97 -14.52 4.58
C ILE A 29 -19.49 -14.85 5.99
N LEU A 30 -18.76 -14.42 7.01
CA LEU A 30 -19.19 -14.56 8.41
C LEU A 30 -20.19 -13.49 8.81
N LYS A 31 -19.90 -12.23 8.42
CA LYS A 31 -20.75 -11.06 8.66
C LYS A 31 -20.53 -10.07 7.54
N ASP A 32 -21.62 -9.55 6.99
CA ASP A 32 -21.56 -8.55 5.93
C ASP A 32 -21.88 -7.14 6.43
N ASN A 33 -21.63 -6.13 5.60
CA ASN A 33 -22.10 -4.76 5.80
C ASN A 33 -21.63 -4.09 7.12
N LYS A 34 -20.48 -4.51 7.65
CA LYS A 34 -19.88 -3.87 8.82
C LYS A 34 -19.31 -2.51 8.42
N THR A 35 -19.19 -1.62 9.40
CA THR A 35 -18.61 -0.29 9.19
C THR A 35 -17.42 -0.05 10.10
N LYS A 36 -16.45 0.71 9.61
CA LYS A 36 -15.29 1.17 10.38
C LYS A 36 -14.90 2.56 9.88
N VAL A 37 -14.39 3.39 10.79
CA VAL A 37 -13.77 4.67 10.41
C VAL A 37 -12.30 4.41 10.09
N MET A 38 -11.87 4.86 8.92
CA MET A 38 -10.49 4.88 8.44
C MET A 38 -10.13 6.30 8.01
N LYS A 39 -8.92 6.52 7.51
CA LYS A 39 -8.51 7.81 6.93
C LYS A 39 -8.31 7.67 5.43
N HIS A 40 -8.44 8.76 4.70
CA HIS A 40 -7.95 8.81 3.34
C HIS A 40 -6.43 8.85 3.29
N ASN A 41 -5.88 8.26 2.24
CA ASN A 41 -4.55 8.59 1.73
C ASN A 41 -4.54 10.04 1.25
N TYR A 42 -3.34 10.63 1.19
CA TYR A 42 -3.18 11.99 0.70
C TYR A 42 -3.01 12.00 -0.82
N ILE A 43 -3.51 13.04 -1.46
CA ILE A 43 -3.26 13.32 -2.87
C ILE A 43 -2.74 14.74 -3.00
N ILE A 44 -1.53 14.89 -3.55
CA ILE A 44 -0.99 16.19 -3.96
C ILE A 44 -1.41 16.43 -5.40
N VAL A 45 -1.83 17.65 -5.71
CA VAL A 45 -2.16 18.10 -7.06
C VAL A 45 -1.43 19.40 -7.34
N ASN A 46 -0.81 19.49 -8.52
CA ASN A 46 -0.21 20.72 -9.02
C ASN A 46 -0.38 20.81 -10.53
N SER A 47 -0.19 21.99 -11.12
CA SER A 47 0.00 22.13 -12.56
C SER A 47 1.39 21.65 -12.96
N VAL A 48 1.51 21.05 -14.15
CA VAL A 48 2.79 20.52 -14.66
C VAL A 48 3.83 21.64 -14.82
N ASP A 49 3.40 22.87 -15.12
CA ASP A 49 4.26 24.05 -15.28
C ASP A 49 4.44 24.87 -13.98
N ASN A 50 3.86 24.42 -12.86
CA ASN A 50 3.83 25.10 -11.56
C ASN A 50 3.09 26.45 -11.51
N THR A 51 2.28 26.78 -12.53
CA THR A 51 1.41 27.95 -12.48
C THR A 51 0.21 27.72 -11.54
N PRO A 52 -0.22 28.73 -10.77
CA PRO A 52 -1.41 28.59 -9.94
C PRO A 52 -2.66 28.51 -10.83
N VAL A 53 -3.37 27.39 -10.77
CA VAL A 53 -4.59 27.15 -11.54
C VAL A 53 -5.73 26.67 -10.65
N GLU A 54 -6.96 26.96 -11.07
CA GLU A 54 -8.17 26.57 -10.35
C GLU A 54 -8.55 25.11 -10.64
N VAL A 55 -8.88 24.39 -9.59
CA VAL A 55 -9.30 22.99 -9.62
C VAL A 55 -10.50 22.83 -8.69
N GLU A 56 -11.52 22.13 -9.16
CA GLU A 56 -12.65 21.74 -8.32
C GLU A 56 -12.47 20.28 -7.87
N VAL A 57 -12.59 20.05 -6.56
CA VAL A 57 -12.48 18.72 -5.97
C VAL A 57 -13.77 18.35 -5.27
N SER A 58 -14.20 17.11 -5.40
CA SER A 58 -15.35 16.56 -4.69
C SER A 58 -15.03 15.16 -4.18
N TYR A 59 -15.17 14.96 -2.86
CA TYR A 59 -14.86 13.68 -2.23
C TYR A 59 -15.68 13.49 -0.95
N SER A 60 -15.84 12.22 -0.54
CA SER A 60 -16.56 11.89 0.69
C SER A 60 -15.67 12.13 1.90
N VAL A 61 -16.23 12.55 3.03
CA VAL A 61 -15.55 12.58 4.34
C VAL A 61 -16.53 12.17 5.44
N TYR A 62 -16.01 11.73 6.57
CA TYR A 62 -16.77 11.40 7.76
C TYR A 62 -16.58 12.46 8.84
N ARG A 63 -17.66 12.79 9.56
CA ARG A 63 -17.63 13.59 10.78
C ARG A 63 -18.20 12.76 11.92
N ILE A 64 -17.51 12.76 13.05
CA ILE A 64 -17.95 12.06 14.26
C ILE A 64 -19.37 12.51 14.61
N GLY A 65 -20.26 11.53 14.83
CA GLY A 65 -21.68 11.76 15.09
C GLY A 65 -22.60 11.51 13.89
N ASN A 66 -22.06 11.47 12.67
CA ASN A 66 -22.87 11.17 11.49
C ASN A 66 -23.15 9.67 11.34
N SER A 67 -24.32 9.33 10.77
CA SER A 67 -24.63 7.95 10.39
C SER A 67 -23.86 7.52 9.13
N GLU A 68 -23.67 8.43 8.18
CA GLU A 68 -23.04 8.21 6.87
C GLU A 68 -21.94 9.24 6.57
N ASN A 69 -21.20 9.01 5.49
CA ASN A 69 -20.27 10.01 4.97
C ASN A 69 -21.05 11.18 4.35
N ILE A 70 -20.43 12.35 4.34
CA ILE A 70 -20.91 13.54 3.64
C ILE A 70 -20.01 13.84 2.44
N VAL A 71 -20.57 14.45 1.41
CA VAL A 71 -19.79 14.92 0.27
C VAL A 71 -19.27 16.32 0.57
N LYS A 72 -17.98 16.52 0.35
CA LYS A 72 -17.29 17.80 0.43
C LYS A 72 -16.87 18.20 -0.98
N THR A 73 -17.31 19.38 -1.42
CA THR A 73 -16.93 19.96 -2.71
C THR A 73 -16.28 21.32 -2.48
N GLU A 74 -15.10 21.53 -3.06
CA GLU A 74 -14.30 22.74 -2.86
C GLU A 74 -13.63 23.17 -4.16
N ARG A 75 -13.40 24.48 -4.31
CA ARG A 75 -12.45 25.03 -5.28
C ARG A 75 -11.12 25.30 -4.60
N LYS A 76 -10.03 24.93 -5.26
CA LYS A 76 -8.66 25.08 -4.76
C LYS A 76 -7.77 25.62 -5.89
N THR A 77 -6.73 26.33 -5.49
CA THR A 77 -5.65 26.79 -6.39
C THR A 77 -4.42 25.91 -6.18
N THR A 78 -3.75 25.47 -7.25
CA THR A 78 -2.52 24.68 -7.17
C THR A 78 -1.31 25.46 -6.63
N PRO A 79 -0.34 24.79 -5.97
CA PRO A 79 -0.38 23.40 -5.53
C PRO A 79 -1.23 23.23 -4.27
N PHE A 80 -1.91 22.09 -4.14
CA PHE A 80 -2.65 21.76 -2.92
C PHE A 80 -2.56 20.26 -2.59
N ILE A 81 -3.00 19.93 -1.38
CA ILE A 81 -3.15 18.56 -0.90
C ILE A 81 -4.58 18.33 -0.42
N LEU A 82 -5.10 17.14 -0.69
CA LEU A 82 -6.39 16.65 -0.19
C LEU A 82 -6.19 15.28 0.49
N GLY A 83 -7.18 14.85 1.28
CA GLY A 83 -7.14 13.59 2.00
C GLY A 83 -6.56 13.71 3.40
N GLY A 84 -6.36 12.55 4.04
CA GLY A 84 -6.02 12.48 5.46
C GLY A 84 -7.21 12.61 6.41
N GLU A 85 -8.37 13.07 5.92
CA GLU A 85 -9.61 13.10 6.69
C GLU A 85 -10.15 11.70 6.98
N GLU A 86 -10.98 11.61 8.01
CA GLU A 86 -11.69 10.38 8.33
C GLU A 86 -12.75 10.05 7.27
N VAL A 87 -13.00 8.76 7.07
CA VAL A 87 -14.04 8.22 6.20
C VAL A 87 -14.60 6.94 6.79
N LYS A 88 -15.92 6.77 6.72
CA LYS A 88 -16.59 5.52 7.12
C LYS A 88 -16.61 4.58 5.93
N ILE A 89 -15.98 3.43 6.09
CA ILE A 89 -15.96 2.36 5.09
C ILE A 89 -17.02 1.30 5.40
N LYS A 90 -17.41 0.54 4.37
CA LYS A 90 -18.13 -0.72 4.53
C LYS A 90 -17.20 -1.90 4.26
N TYR A 91 -17.38 -2.99 4.99
CA TYR A 91 -16.59 -4.19 4.80
C TYR A 91 -17.35 -5.45 5.25
N ASP A 92 -16.90 -6.58 4.72
CA ASP A 92 -17.36 -7.91 5.11
C ASP A 92 -16.28 -8.61 5.93
N SER A 93 -16.67 -9.34 6.97
CA SER A 93 -15.80 -10.28 7.69
C SER A 93 -15.93 -11.65 7.05
N LEU A 94 -14.79 -12.24 6.70
CA LEU A 94 -14.67 -13.44 5.88
C LEU A 94 -13.84 -14.48 6.62
N GLU A 95 -14.17 -15.75 6.37
CA GLU A 95 -13.44 -16.93 6.81
C GLU A 95 -12.86 -17.64 5.60
N LEU A 96 -11.57 -17.94 5.65
CA LEU A 96 -10.89 -18.74 4.65
C LEU A 96 -10.66 -20.13 5.21
N SER A 97 -11.21 -21.14 4.54
CA SER A 97 -11.06 -22.54 4.92
C SER A 97 -10.39 -23.35 3.81
N PHE A 98 -9.75 -24.44 4.21
CA PHE A 98 -9.16 -25.41 3.29
C PHE A 98 -9.40 -26.81 3.83
N LYS A 99 -10.14 -27.64 3.06
CA LYS A 99 -10.55 -29.00 3.45
C LYS A 99 -11.31 -29.04 4.79
N GLY A 100 -12.17 -28.05 5.04
CA GLY A 100 -12.94 -27.93 6.28
C GLY A 100 -12.18 -27.32 7.46
N ASP A 101 -10.86 -27.15 7.36
CA ASP A 101 -10.07 -26.47 8.39
C ASP A 101 -10.07 -24.96 8.15
N ILE A 102 -10.46 -24.20 9.17
CA ILE A 102 -10.36 -22.74 9.17
C ILE A 102 -8.88 -22.35 9.17
N ARG A 103 -8.45 -21.61 8.16
CA ARG A 103 -7.07 -21.14 7.99
C ARG A 103 -6.88 -19.74 8.54
N SER A 104 -7.82 -18.84 8.28
CA SER A 104 -7.70 -17.44 8.70
C SER A 104 -9.04 -16.72 8.65
N ASN A 105 -9.16 -15.66 9.45
CA ASN A 105 -10.24 -14.69 9.35
C ASN A 105 -9.68 -13.33 8.95
N TYR A 106 -10.34 -12.65 8.01
CA TYR A 106 -9.97 -11.32 7.55
C TYR A 106 -11.21 -10.51 7.18
N ASN A 107 -10.99 -9.24 6.84
CA ASN A 107 -12.05 -8.34 6.39
C ASN A 107 -11.79 -7.93 4.95
N LYS A 108 -12.83 -7.77 4.14
CA LYS A 108 -12.76 -7.25 2.77
C LYS A 108 -13.60 -5.99 2.64
N ILE A 109 -12.99 -4.91 2.20
CA ILE A 109 -13.62 -3.62 1.97
C ILE A 109 -14.54 -3.71 0.77
N ARG A 110 -15.71 -3.08 0.90
CA ARG A 110 -16.59 -2.80 -0.22
C ARG A 110 -16.21 -1.44 -0.76
N ARG A 111 -15.54 -1.43 -1.91
CA ARG A 111 -15.14 -0.20 -2.61
C ARG A 111 -16.39 0.51 -3.13
N GLU A 112 -16.61 1.73 -2.67
CA GLU A 112 -17.81 2.52 -3.00
C GLU A 112 -17.38 3.86 -3.62
N PHE A 113 -17.57 4.00 -4.94
CA PHE A 113 -17.09 5.14 -5.73
C PHE A 113 -18.15 6.23 -5.99
N MET A 114 -19.42 6.00 -5.62
CA MET A 114 -20.48 6.99 -5.77
C MET A 114 -20.49 7.97 -4.59
N PRO A 115 -21.10 9.17 -4.72
CA PRO A 115 -21.26 10.13 -3.62
C PRO A 115 -21.64 9.46 -2.28
N LYS A 116 -20.98 9.85 -1.19
CA LYS A 116 -21.01 9.22 0.16
C LYS A 116 -20.31 7.86 0.28
N GLY A 117 -19.92 7.24 -0.82
CA GLY A 117 -19.01 6.10 -0.85
C GLY A 117 -17.60 6.51 -0.40
N ALA A 118 -16.90 5.61 0.28
CA ALA A 118 -15.62 5.94 0.91
C ALA A 118 -14.47 6.21 -0.09
N ASP A 119 -14.57 5.69 -1.31
CA ASP A 119 -13.61 5.89 -2.40
C ASP A 119 -14.02 7.00 -3.39
N TYR A 120 -15.16 7.65 -3.15
CA TYR A 120 -15.62 8.74 -4.01
C TYR A 120 -14.61 9.89 -3.99
N LEU A 121 -14.03 10.12 -5.17
CA LEU A 121 -13.08 11.19 -5.44
C LEU A 121 -13.27 11.64 -6.89
N TYR A 122 -13.34 12.96 -7.03
CA TYR A 122 -13.48 13.65 -8.29
C TYR A 122 -12.57 14.89 -8.28
N ILE A 123 -11.70 15.03 -9.28
CA ILE A 123 -10.80 16.17 -9.46
C ILE A 123 -11.04 16.71 -10.87
N ASN A 124 -11.53 17.94 -10.97
CA ASN A 124 -11.93 18.59 -12.20
C ASN A 124 -10.95 19.72 -12.51
N ASN A 125 -10.17 19.57 -13.58
CA ASN A 125 -9.23 20.58 -14.03
C ASN A 125 -10.00 21.68 -14.77
N LEU A 126 -10.09 22.87 -14.16
CA LEU A 126 -10.82 23.99 -14.75
C LEU A 126 -9.93 24.88 -15.62
N SER A 127 -8.68 24.48 -15.83
CA SER A 127 -7.65 25.27 -16.47
C SER A 127 -7.26 24.74 -17.85
N ALA A 128 -6.48 25.55 -18.58
CA ALA A 128 -5.90 25.19 -19.86
C ALA A 128 -4.51 24.50 -19.74
N VAL A 129 -4.10 24.13 -18.52
CA VAL A 129 -2.81 23.51 -18.23
C VAL A 129 -3.04 22.13 -17.64
N ASP A 130 -2.24 21.15 -18.04
CA ASP A 130 -2.28 19.81 -17.46
C ASP A 130 -1.93 19.84 -15.97
N LEU A 131 -2.63 19.03 -15.19
CA LEU A 131 -2.30 18.78 -13.79
C LEU A 131 -1.51 17.49 -13.68
N GLU A 132 -0.62 17.42 -12.70
CA GLU A 132 -0.07 16.18 -12.19
C GLU A 132 -0.56 15.93 -10.76
N TYR A 133 -0.64 14.65 -10.39
CA TYR A 133 -0.99 14.25 -9.04
C TYR A 133 -0.17 13.05 -8.58
N CYS A 134 0.02 12.93 -7.25
CA CYS A 134 0.57 11.73 -6.63
C CYS A 134 -0.21 11.30 -5.39
N VAL A 135 -0.25 10.00 -5.12
CA VAL A 135 -0.91 9.40 -3.95
C VAL A 135 0.14 9.05 -2.89
N ILE A 136 -0.10 9.46 -1.65
CA ILE A 136 0.76 9.17 -0.50
C ILE A 136 -0.06 8.41 0.54
N GLY A 137 0.43 7.24 0.92
CA GLY A 137 -0.14 6.40 1.95
C GLY A 137 -0.20 7.10 3.31
N ASN A 138 -1.30 6.88 4.03
CA ASN A 138 -1.54 7.43 5.36
C ASN A 138 -1.69 6.32 6.43
N GLU A 139 -1.06 5.17 6.22
CA GLU A 139 -1.09 3.99 7.08
C GLU A 139 -0.68 4.34 8.51
N GLU A 140 -1.45 3.84 9.49
CA GLU A 140 -1.06 3.98 10.89
C GLU A 140 0.09 3.05 11.21
N VAL A 141 1.02 3.54 12.03
CA VAL A 141 2.16 2.73 12.46
C VAL A 141 1.70 1.65 13.42
N GLU A 142 1.99 0.41 13.06
CA GLU A 142 1.86 -0.75 13.96
C GLU A 142 3.25 -1.34 14.21
N TYR A 143 3.46 -1.83 15.43
CA TYR A 143 4.68 -2.53 15.81
C TYR A 143 4.40 -4.00 16.02
N TYR A 144 5.38 -4.84 15.72
CA TYR A 144 5.29 -6.26 16.06
C TYR A 144 5.20 -6.47 17.58
N SER A 145 4.36 -7.43 17.98
CA SER A 145 4.36 -7.99 19.32
C SER A 145 5.59 -8.88 19.55
N LEU A 146 5.93 -9.13 20.82
CA LEU A 146 7.02 -10.05 21.16
C LEU A 146 6.83 -11.45 20.57
N LYS A 147 5.59 -11.95 20.55
CA LYS A 147 5.24 -13.26 19.97
C LYS A 147 5.46 -13.30 18.46
N GLU A 148 5.17 -12.21 17.76
CA GLU A 148 5.46 -12.15 16.33
C GLU A 148 6.96 -12.15 16.07
N ILE A 149 7.73 -11.36 16.82
CA ILE A 149 9.18 -11.28 16.67
C ILE A 149 9.86 -12.62 16.99
N SER A 150 9.39 -13.36 18.00
CA SER A 150 9.95 -14.68 18.30
C SER A 150 9.84 -15.64 17.12
N ASN A 151 8.81 -15.48 16.29
CA ASN A 151 8.54 -16.33 15.13
C ASN A 151 9.23 -15.85 13.84
N LEU A 152 9.74 -14.62 13.80
CA LEU A 152 10.52 -14.13 12.66
C LEU A 152 11.88 -14.81 12.62
N ASP A 153 12.44 -15.09 11.45
CA ASP A 153 13.84 -15.50 11.35
C ASP A 153 14.73 -14.26 11.34
N ILE A 154 15.23 -13.83 12.51
CA ILE A 154 16.21 -12.74 12.64
C ILE A 154 17.29 -13.13 13.67
N SER A 155 18.54 -12.77 13.40
CA SER A 155 19.70 -13.16 14.22
C SER A 155 19.81 -12.37 15.54
N ASN A 156 19.42 -11.10 15.55
CA ASN A 156 19.61 -10.19 16.68
C ASN A 156 18.34 -9.98 17.53
N LYS A 157 17.42 -10.96 17.62
CA LYS A 157 16.12 -10.84 18.33
C LYS A 157 16.24 -10.25 19.74
N ASN A 158 17.27 -10.66 20.48
CA ASN A 158 17.46 -10.29 21.89
C ASN A 158 17.78 -8.79 22.08
N ASP A 159 18.29 -8.14 21.03
CA ASP A 159 18.65 -6.71 21.06
C ASP A 159 17.51 -5.80 20.56
N VAL A 160 16.43 -6.42 20.04
CA VAL A 160 15.30 -5.69 19.44
C VAL A 160 14.28 -5.35 20.50
N ASN A 161 14.01 -4.05 20.65
CA ASN A 161 12.84 -3.60 21.37
C ASN A 161 11.59 -3.80 20.50
N SER A 162 10.73 -4.74 20.89
CA SER A 162 9.51 -5.07 20.13
C SER A 162 8.59 -3.87 19.90
N LYS A 163 8.48 -2.95 20.87
CA LYS A 163 7.71 -1.70 20.75
C LYS A 163 8.31 -0.68 19.76
N LYS A 164 9.36 -1.07 19.05
CA LYS A 164 10.06 -0.26 18.05
C LYS A 164 10.24 -1.01 16.72
N MET A 165 9.90 -2.29 16.61
CA MET A 165 9.99 -3.01 15.34
C MET A 165 8.74 -2.77 14.51
N LEU A 166 8.89 -2.06 13.39
CA LEU A 166 7.78 -1.68 12.52
C LEU A 166 7.19 -2.91 11.84
N LYS A 167 5.87 -3.03 11.91
CA LYS A 167 5.06 -4.00 11.18
C LYS A 167 4.29 -3.31 10.05
N TRP A 168 3.60 -2.21 10.37
CA TRP A 168 2.91 -1.37 9.39
C TRP A 168 3.39 0.07 9.52
N TYR A 169 3.40 0.77 8.39
CA TYR A 169 3.94 2.11 8.23
C TYR A 169 3.45 2.71 6.91
N PRO A 170 3.43 4.05 6.79
CA PRO A 170 2.97 4.68 5.57
C PRO A 170 3.91 4.49 4.39
N THR A 171 3.31 4.36 3.21
CA THR A 171 4.00 4.11 1.93
C THR A 171 3.83 5.28 0.96
N PRO A 172 4.68 5.45 -0.06
CA PRO A 172 5.90 4.69 -0.34
C PRO A 172 7.10 5.14 0.52
N ILE A 173 8.13 4.29 0.52
CA ILE A 173 9.43 4.50 1.15
C ILE A 173 10.39 5.17 0.16
N TYR A 174 11.05 6.23 0.60
CA TYR A 174 12.15 6.92 -0.08
C TYR A 174 13.34 6.98 0.88
N LYS A 175 14.49 6.42 0.48
CA LYS A 175 15.73 6.46 1.29
C LYS A 175 15.53 6.07 2.76
N GLY A 176 14.78 4.98 2.97
CA GLY A 176 14.53 4.41 4.29
C GLY A 176 13.51 5.17 5.15
N THR A 177 12.75 6.11 4.61
CA THR A 177 11.64 6.77 5.32
C THR A 177 10.41 6.89 4.42
N SER A 178 9.22 7.01 5.02
CA SER A 178 7.99 7.28 4.27
C SER A 178 7.99 8.71 3.71
N ILE A 179 7.46 8.89 2.49
CA ILE A 179 7.15 10.22 1.93
C ILE A 179 6.25 11.03 2.88
N LEU A 180 5.30 10.37 3.57
CA LEU A 180 4.41 11.03 4.53
C LEU A 180 5.20 11.77 5.62
N TYR A 181 6.29 11.17 6.12
CA TYR A 181 7.10 11.77 7.19
C TYR A 181 8.03 12.87 6.69
N LEU A 182 8.36 12.89 5.40
CA LEU A 182 9.09 13.99 4.80
C LEU A 182 8.19 15.22 4.63
N LEU A 183 6.91 14.98 4.29
CA LEU A 183 5.90 16.03 4.14
C LEU A 183 5.36 16.54 5.49
N TYR A 184 5.15 15.62 6.44
CA TYR A 184 4.61 15.88 7.78
C TYR A 184 5.48 15.19 8.84
N PRO A 185 6.66 15.76 9.18
CA PRO A 185 7.56 15.18 10.17
C PRO A 185 6.86 14.87 11.49
N GLU A 186 5.90 15.67 11.92
CA GLU A 186 5.12 15.50 13.15
C GLU A 186 4.23 14.24 13.16
N LYS A 187 3.91 13.65 12.00
CA LYS A 187 3.20 12.36 11.90
C LYS A 187 4.10 11.16 12.11
N SER A 188 5.42 11.37 12.08
CA SER A 188 6.39 10.31 12.31
C SER A 188 6.41 9.88 13.79
N PRO A 189 6.79 8.63 14.12
CA PRO A 189 6.93 8.19 15.51
C PRO A 189 7.94 8.98 16.37
N GLN A 190 8.76 9.84 15.77
CA GLN A 190 9.77 10.67 16.43
C GLN A 190 10.72 9.85 17.31
N LYS A 191 11.13 8.68 16.81
CA LYS A 191 12.08 7.80 17.49
C LYS A 191 12.91 6.98 16.52
N GLN A 192 13.97 6.37 17.06
CA GLN A 192 14.65 5.25 16.41
C GLN A 192 13.71 4.03 16.40
N VAL A 193 13.61 3.37 15.26
CA VAL A 193 12.83 2.16 15.05
C VAL A 193 13.69 1.04 14.49
N TYR A 194 13.13 -0.16 14.43
CA TYR A 194 13.72 -1.31 13.75
C TYR A 194 12.83 -1.76 12.60
N ILE A 195 13.45 -2.18 11.50
CA ILE A 195 12.77 -2.80 10.36
C ILE A 195 13.37 -4.19 10.13
N TYR A 196 12.56 -5.11 9.64
CA TYR A 196 13.06 -6.40 9.19
C TYR A 196 13.93 -6.20 7.95
N TRP A 197 15.15 -6.73 7.98
CA TRP A 197 16.16 -6.57 6.93
C TRP A 197 16.79 -7.91 6.59
N LYS A 198 17.13 -8.10 5.32
CA LYS A 198 17.83 -9.27 4.82
C LYS A 198 19.11 -8.83 4.12
N ASP A 199 20.22 -9.46 4.44
CA ASP A 199 21.36 -9.43 3.54
C ASP A 199 21.09 -10.32 2.36
N MET A 200 21.34 -9.79 1.17
CA MET A 200 20.99 -10.44 -0.08
C MET A 200 22.21 -10.57 -0.97
N GLU A 201 22.25 -11.66 -1.72
CA GLU A 201 23.23 -11.87 -2.78
C GLU A 201 22.53 -12.34 -4.06
N LYS A 202 23.19 -12.11 -5.20
CA LYS A 202 22.78 -12.66 -6.48
C LYS A 202 23.65 -13.86 -6.83
N ARG A 203 23.07 -15.06 -6.88
CA ARG A 203 23.75 -16.27 -7.40
C ARG A 203 22.92 -16.86 -8.52
N ASP A 204 23.52 -17.06 -9.69
CA ASP A 204 22.88 -17.66 -10.86
C ASP A 204 21.55 -16.99 -11.26
N GLY A 205 21.45 -15.68 -11.07
CA GLY A 205 20.23 -14.90 -11.35
C GLY A 205 19.16 -14.96 -10.26
N LEU A 206 19.34 -15.76 -9.22
CA LEU A 206 18.45 -15.86 -8.06
C LEU A 206 18.84 -14.87 -6.96
N LYS A 207 17.83 -14.35 -6.26
CA LYS A 207 17.98 -13.55 -5.04
C LYS A 207 18.04 -14.50 -3.85
N ILE A 208 19.16 -14.53 -3.14
CA ILE A 208 19.36 -15.41 -1.99
C ILE A 208 19.54 -14.54 -0.75
N ALA A 209 18.74 -14.80 0.28
CA ALA A 209 18.93 -14.18 1.59
C ALA A 209 20.05 -14.94 2.34
N THR A 210 21.11 -14.24 2.74
CA THR A 210 22.26 -14.81 3.45
C THR A 210 22.16 -14.63 4.95
N ALA A 211 21.47 -13.58 5.40
CA ALA A 211 21.18 -13.33 6.79
C ALA A 211 19.91 -12.49 6.92
N SER A 212 19.24 -12.60 8.05
CA SER A 212 18.09 -11.77 8.40
C SER A 212 18.31 -11.14 9.77
N TYR A 213 18.01 -9.86 9.92
CA TYR A 213 18.19 -9.12 11.17
C TYR A 213 17.25 -7.91 11.24
N ALA A 214 17.13 -7.34 12.43
CA ALA A 214 16.45 -6.08 12.63
C ALA A 214 17.43 -4.92 12.43
N LYS A 215 17.25 -4.15 11.34
CA LYS A 215 18.05 -2.95 11.04
C LYS A 215 17.44 -1.74 11.72
N SER A 216 18.29 -0.96 12.40
CA SER A 216 17.85 0.27 13.06
C SER A 216 17.76 1.42 12.06
N ILE A 217 16.66 2.19 12.10
CA ILE A 217 16.46 3.39 11.28
C ILE A 217 15.92 4.53 12.13
N SER A 218 16.43 5.75 11.88
CA SER A 218 15.92 6.96 12.53
C SER A 218 14.67 7.45 11.82
N LEU A 219 13.56 7.63 12.55
CA LEU A 219 12.35 8.29 12.08
C LEU A 219 12.03 9.48 12.99
N LYS A 220 13.03 10.34 13.19
CA LYS A 220 12.93 11.52 14.07
C LYS A 220 13.69 12.70 13.52
N THR A 221 13.23 13.90 13.81
CA THR A 221 13.95 15.11 13.40
C THR A 221 15.37 15.14 14.02
N PRO A 222 16.40 15.57 13.26
CA PRO A 222 16.36 16.00 11.87
C PRO A 222 16.67 14.88 10.84
N ILE A 223 16.72 13.61 11.24
CA ILE A 223 17.15 12.49 10.37
C ILE A 223 16.05 11.46 10.22
N PHE A 224 15.52 11.34 9.01
CA PHE A 224 14.51 10.36 8.62
C PHE A 224 15.10 9.40 7.59
N GLY A 225 15.34 8.15 7.95
CA GLY A 225 16.06 7.22 7.10
C GLY A 225 17.48 7.74 6.86
N GLU A 226 17.80 7.94 5.59
CA GLU A 226 19.07 8.50 5.11
C GLU A 226 18.93 9.99 4.75
N VAL A 227 17.78 10.60 5.02
CA VAL A 227 17.46 11.99 4.65
C VAL A 227 17.56 12.89 5.88
N ARG A 228 18.31 13.99 5.75
CA ARG A 228 18.23 15.10 6.69
C ARG A 228 17.08 16.04 6.32
N VAL A 229 16.18 16.30 7.26
CA VAL A 229 15.00 17.14 7.11
C VAL A 229 15.09 18.27 8.12
N ASP A 230 15.68 19.40 7.70
CA ASP A 230 15.71 20.63 8.50
C ASP A 230 14.38 21.41 8.38
N SER A 231 13.62 21.19 7.30
CA SER A 231 12.25 21.66 7.10
C SER A 231 11.42 20.61 6.33
N PRO A 232 10.10 20.54 6.54
CA PRO A 232 9.24 19.65 5.77
C PRO A 232 9.41 19.84 4.25
N TYR A 233 9.25 18.76 3.49
CA TYR A 233 9.31 18.81 2.03
C TYR A 233 8.14 19.64 1.48
N SER A 234 8.41 20.44 0.45
CA SER A 234 7.34 21.11 -0.30
C SER A 234 6.57 20.13 -1.17
N LEU A 235 5.34 20.48 -1.53
CA LEU A 235 4.49 19.68 -2.43
C LEU A 235 5.20 19.42 -3.77
N ASN A 236 5.85 20.42 -4.34
CA ASN A 236 6.59 20.30 -5.60
C ASN A 236 7.77 19.33 -5.49
N LYS A 237 8.49 19.35 -4.37
CA LYS A 237 9.59 18.41 -4.14
C LYS A 237 9.10 16.96 -4.05
N VAL A 238 7.93 16.73 -3.46
CA VAL A 238 7.33 15.38 -3.44
C VAL A 238 6.89 14.97 -4.84
N LEU A 239 6.19 15.83 -5.58
CA LEU A 239 5.78 15.55 -6.96
C LEU A 239 6.98 15.25 -7.87
N GLU A 240 8.09 15.96 -7.70
CA GLU A 240 9.33 15.69 -8.43
C GLU A 240 9.83 14.26 -8.20
N LEU A 241 9.82 13.75 -6.96
CA LEU A 241 10.22 12.37 -6.67
C LEU A 241 9.34 11.34 -7.42
N TYR A 242 8.03 11.56 -7.45
CA TYR A 242 7.11 10.69 -8.19
C TYR A 242 7.30 10.82 -9.70
N ARG A 243 7.46 12.04 -10.22
CA ARG A 243 7.68 12.26 -11.65
C ARG A 243 8.95 11.54 -12.12
N GLU A 244 10.04 11.65 -11.37
CA GLU A 244 11.28 10.93 -11.65
C GLU A 244 11.09 9.41 -11.55
N GLU A 245 10.39 8.90 -10.52
CA GLU A 245 10.06 7.48 -10.34
C GLU A 245 9.31 6.91 -11.55
N PHE A 246 8.24 7.59 -11.96
CA PHE A 246 7.40 7.17 -13.07
C PHE A 246 8.02 7.48 -14.44
N SER A 247 9.09 8.29 -14.50
CA SER A 247 9.86 8.51 -15.72
C SER A 247 10.87 7.39 -15.95
N ASN A 248 11.84 7.16 -15.04
CA ASN A 248 12.84 6.08 -15.14
C ASN A 248 13.75 5.89 -13.91
N LYS A 249 13.51 6.59 -12.79
CA LYS A 249 14.41 6.56 -11.64
C LYS A 249 13.85 5.67 -10.54
N GLU A 250 14.42 4.49 -10.32
CA GLU A 250 13.99 3.58 -9.25
C GLU A 250 14.35 4.15 -7.86
N GLN A 251 13.41 4.82 -7.17
CA GLN A 251 13.69 5.49 -5.90
C GLN A 251 12.57 5.46 -4.85
N LEU A 252 11.33 5.19 -5.25
CA LEU A 252 10.21 4.98 -4.34
C LEU A 252 9.93 3.49 -4.23
N PHE A 253 9.56 3.01 -3.05
CA PHE A 253 9.35 1.58 -2.81
C PHE A 253 8.08 1.33 -2.00
N ASP A 254 7.35 0.27 -2.34
CA ASP A 254 6.11 -0.09 -1.64
C ASP A 254 6.32 -0.44 -0.17
N ASN A 255 7.48 -0.99 0.18
CA ASN A 255 7.79 -1.41 1.53
C ASN A 255 9.30 -1.51 1.76
N TYR A 256 9.70 -1.83 3.00
CA TYR A 256 11.11 -1.98 3.35
C TYR A 256 11.79 -3.22 2.72
N GLU A 257 11.05 -4.25 2.28
CA GLU A 257 11.63 -5.40 1.57
C GLU A 257 12.09 -5.00 0.18
N PHE A 258 11.25 -4.31 -0.60
CA PHE A 258 11.61 -3.75 -1.90
C PHE A 258 12.73 -2.70 -1.77
N TYR A 259 12.66 -1.82 -0.77
CA TYR A 259 13.74 -0.89 -0.48
C TYR A 259 15.07 -1.61 -0.17
N ASN A 260 15.03 -2.64 0.69
CA ASN A 260 16.19 -3.45 1.01
C ASN A 260 16.81 -4.08 -0.25
N ASN A 261 16.00 -4.71 -1.09
CA ASN A 261 16.47 -5.31 -2.33
C ASN A 261 17.19 -4.29 -3.24
N SER A 262 16.68 -3.06 -3.31
CA SER A 262 17.32 -2.00 -4.11
C SER A 262 18.74 -1.66 -3.63
N CYS A 263 19.03 -1.79 -2.34
CA CYS A 263 20.37 -1.57 -1.79
C CYS A 263 21.40 -2.59 -2.30
N TYR A 264 20.94 -3.72 -2.85
CA TYR A 264 21.75 -4.78 -3.45
C TYR A 264 21.76 -4.71 -4.99
N SER A 265 21.35 -3.58 -5.58
CA SER A 265 21.29 -3.35 -7.03
C SER A 265 20.40 -4.36 -7.78
N PHE A 266 19.37 -4.89 -7.10
CA PHE A 266 18.30 -5.58 -7.80
C PHE A 266 17.42 -4.56 -8.52
N SER A 267 17.18 -4.82 -9.81
CA SER A 267 16.30 -4.02 -10.64
C SER A 267 14.84 -4.40 -10.43
N GLU A 268 13.93 -3.53 -10.87
CA GLU A 268 12.48 -3.78 -10.88
C GLU A 268 11.86 -3.93 -9.49
N GLU A 269 12.47 -3.32 -8.47
CA GLU A 269 11.97 -3.31 -7.09
C GLU A 269 11.14 -2.05 -6.77
N SER A 270 11.29 -0.99 -7.57
CA SER A 270 10.67 0.29 -7.27
C SER A 270 9.16 0.26 -7.45
N LEU A 271 8.50 1.27 -6.89
CA LEU A 271 7.05 1.46 -6.88
C LEU A 271 6.45 1.31 -8.28
N ARG A 272 7.06 1.91 -9.30
CA ARG A 272 6.61 1.79 -10.69
C ARG A 272 6.58 0.34 -11.18
N TYR A 273 7.58 -0.45 -10.81
CA TYR A 273 7.72 -1.84 -11.24
C TYR A 273 6.85 -2.79 -10.42
N SER A 274 6.83 -2.63 -9.10
CA SER A 274 6.04 -3.46 -8.20
C SER A 274 4.54 -3.33 -8.46
N THR A 275 4.09 -2.19 -8.99
CA THR A 275 2.68 -1.94 -9.36
C THR A 275 2.44 -2.09 -10.87
N LYS A 276 3.42 -2.58 -11.63
CA LYS A 276 3.29 -2.74 -13.09
C LYS A 276 2.25 -3.82 -13.41
N GLY A 277 1.23 -3.45 -14.17
CA GLY A 277 0.13 -4.36 -14.52
C GLY A 277 -1.00 -4.41 -13.48
N GLU A 278 -0.85 -3.71 -12.34
CA GLU A 278 -1.96 -3.43 -11.45
C GLU A 278 -2.79 -2.26 -12.01
N ASN A 279 -4.10 -2.30 -11.82
CA ASN A 279 -4.98 -1.17 -12.18
C ASN A 279 -4.93 -0.08 -11.08
N ILE A 280 -3.73 0.28 -10.62
CA ILE A 280 -3.52 1.23 -9.52
C ILE A 280 -2.53 2.29 -9.97
N LYS A 281 -2.87 3.56 -9.72
CA LYS A 281 -2.06 4.72 -10.06
C LYS A 281 -1.59 5.43 -8.80
N TRP A 282 -0.27 5.52 -8.65
CA TRP A 282 0.38 6.33 -7.61
C TRP A 282 0.78 7.72 -8.10
N TYR A 283 0.89 7.89 -9.41
CA TYR A 283 1.16 9.15 -10.10
C TYR A 283 0.37 9.21 -11.40
N GLY A 284 -0.01 10.40 -11.85
CA GLY A 284 -0.68 10.57 -13.13
C GLY A 284 -0.86 12.01 -13.55
N ILE A 285 -1.33 12.17 -14.79
CA ILE A 285 -1.67 13.45 -15.41
C ILE A 285 -3.18 13.55 -15.59
N ILE A 286 -3.75 14.74 -15.35
CA ILE A 286 -5.11 15.11 -15.70
C ILE A 286 -4.99 16.21 -16.75
N SER A 287 -5.42 15.94 -17.98
CA SER A 287 -5.29 16.89 -19.08
C SER A 287 -6.03 18.20 -18.80
N ALA A 288 -5.60 19.28 -19.45
CA ALA A 288 -6.30 20.56 -19.51
C ALA A 288 -7.80 20.38 -19.79
N GLY A 289 -8.66 20.97 -18.96
CA GLY A 289 -10.12 20.88 -19.08
C GLY A 289 -10.75 19.50 -18.82
N ASP A 290 -9.95 18.49 -18.44
CA ASP A 290 -10.43 17.13 -18.17
C ASP A 290 -10.57 16.86 -16.66
N ARG A 291 -10.98 15.65 -16.31
CA ARG A 291 -11.28 15.25 -14.94
C ARG A 291 -10.81 13.85 -14.61
N LEU A 292 -10.41 13.68 -13.36
CA LEU A 292 -10.18 12.38 -12.75
C LEU A 292 -11.40 11.98 -11.91
N GLU A 293 -12.04 10.89 -12.29
CA GLU A 293 -13.06 10.22 -11.49
C GLU A 293 -12.47 8.90 -10.97
N ASN A 294 -12.46 8.68 -9.66
CA ASN A 294 -11.95 7.42 -9.11
C ASN A 294 -12.93 6.27 -9.41
N LYS A 295 -12.48 5.31 -10.21
CA LYS A 295 -13.20 4.09 -10.61
C LYS A 295 -12.46 2.83 -10.14
N GLY A 296 -11.63 2.97 -9.12
CA GLY A 296 -10.80 1.90 -8.55
C GLY A 296 -9.31 2.07 -8.84
N GLN A 297 -8.94 2.97 -9.75
CA GLN A 297 -7.53 3.22 -10.07
C GLN A 297 -6.76 3.96 -8.97
N LEU A 298 -7.46 4.60 -8.03
CA LEU A 298 -6.83 5.19 -6.84
C LEU A 298 -7.33 4.49 -5.58
N TYR A 299 -6.37 4.07 -4.75
CA TYR A 299 -6.66 3.69 -3.36
C TYR A 299 -6.70 4.97 -2.53
N PHE A 300 -7.87 5.61 -2.52
CA PHE A 300 -8.05 6.84 -1.75
C PHE A 300 -8.23 6.53 -0.27
N ILE A 301 -8.70 5.34 0.09
CA ILE A 301 -8.77 4.87 1.48
C ILE A 301 -7.44 4.24 1.88
N ASN A 302 -6.96 4.55 3.08
CA ASN A 302 -5.86 3.84 3.71
C ASN A 302 -6.30 2.44 4.16
N ILE A 303 -5.71 1.40 3.57
CA ILE A 303 -5.88 0.02 4.00
C ILE A 303 -4.55 -0.48 4.56
N CYS A 304 -4.47 -0.62 5.89
CA CYS A 304 -3.32 -1.25 6.53
C CYS A 304 -3.25 -2.72 6.10
N GLY A 305 -2.19 -3.08 5.37
CA GLY A 305 -1.82 -4.46 5.11
C GLY A 305 -1.92 -4.89 3.65
N ARG A 306 -0.80 -4.69 2.95
CA ARG A 306 -0.49 -5.07 1.55
C ARG A 306 -0.86 -4.01 0.51
N SER A 307 0.14 -3.20 0.21
CA SER A 307 0.28 -2.14 -0.79
C SER A 307 0.15 -2.61 -2.24
N LYS A 308 -0.91 -3.35 -2.59
CA LYS A 308 -1.15 -3.88 -3.95
C LYS A 308 -2.57 -3.69 -4.46
N GLY A 309 -3.31 -2.77 -3.85
CA GLY A 309 -4.76 -2.73 -3.97
C GLY A 309 -5.44 -3.99 -3.47
N SER A 310 -5.01 -4.44 -2.30
CA SER A 310 -5.75 -5.42 -1.55
C SER A 310 -6.94 -4.72 -0.89
N ASP A 311 -8.15 -5.18 -1.15
CA ASP A 311 -9.33 -4.75 -0.40
C ASP A 311 -9.37 -5.40 1.01
N TYR A 312 -8.37 -6.21 1.37
CA TYR A 312 -8.36 -7.00 2.59
C TYR A 312 -7.58 -6.36 3.75
N PHE A 313 -8.09 -6.47 4.98
CA PHE A 313 -7.40 -6.02 6.19
C PHE A 313 -7.75 -6.84 7.44
N GLY A 314 -6.92 -6.70 8.48
CA GLY A 314 -7.18 -7.31 9.80
C GLY A 314 -7.07 -8.83 9.80
N GLU A 315 -6.26 -9.39 8.91
CA GLU A 315 -5.92 -10.82 8.86
C GLU A 315 -5.39 -11.27 10.23
N LYS A 316 -6.18 -12.08 10.94
CA LYS A 316 -5.76 -12.77 12.16
C LYS A 316 -5.58 -14.23 11.79
N GLY A 317 -4.33 -14.64 11.64
CA GLY A 317 -3.96 -16.05 11.44
C GLY A 317 -3.10 -16.26 10.21
N TYR A 318 -1.80 -16.04 10.38
CA TYR A 318 -0.76 -16.95 9.92
C TYR A 318 0.35 -16.86 10.97
N TYR A 319 0.49 -17.92 11.77
CA TYR A 319 1.68 -18.20 12.58
C TYR A 319 2.10 -19.62 12.28
#